data_AF-A0A7M7QLS1-F1
#
_entry.id   AF-A0A7M7QLS1-F1
#
_cell.length_a   1.000
_cell.length_b   1.000
_cell.length_c   1.000
_cell.angle_alpha   90.00
_cell.angle_beta   90.00
_cell.angle_gamma   90.00
#
_symmetry.space_group_name_H-M   'P 1'
#
loop_
_entity.id
_entity.type
_entity.pdbx_description
1 polymer ?
#
loop_
_entity_poly.entity_id
_entity_poly.type
_entity_poly.pdbx_seq_one_letter_code
_entity_poly.pdbx_strand_id
1 'polypeptide(L)'
;MTKKNAPAALQTEVTTDEEWAKILERKGLVLADVYSEWSGPCTGMVSILKKVKMEIGGDNLSYATARCDHIASLARFRGKSEPTWMFIRDGKMVNLIFGANCPELLDHLTRELKRLQTGETPEFSMSVSDTSPKEAERMKAIEAAMQAKEAARIARIEAEAKEKYEAELGHLVNSLSRETFIILFPWIFKDEEGNKRDKKSSPPYIELVEQLLPENFTIEQELKKQLDADILAEMQKECEYVLSEETKRLLTEGKCLCLRLKVVDKIPEADIDNLLFNILFGEPRVPETPEALLEGCFVQRNLPPLREFIKDTVSIASSPEMLLCLTTVWVPLNSRNKAMTFRVIFAKYVETTYPYEDLDSNVPTIMFKYDSTRRKELQVVLEMYSNEVVHFGVFERDRLPDAKLIASSIEEFENEVKEKSSYEVFVCVVKKVGSEAFLSFAGIGPYHVSESPEKAIEEAKQYFPRKSTTVEETQSDEEDKVVEETMAA
;
A
#
# COMPACT_ATOMS: atom_id res chain seq x y z
N MET A 1 -3.91 -12.44 -76.33
CA MET A 1 -4.16 -11.45 -75.25
C MET A 1 -3.00 -11.51 -74.26
N THR A 2 -2.16 -10.49 -74.25
CA THR A 2 -1.04 -10.33 -73.33
C THR A 2 -1.57 -9.90 -71.95
N LYS A 3 -1.41 -10.75 -70.92
CA LYS A 3 -1.68 -10.39 -69.53
C LYS A 3 -0.77 -9.22 -69.14
N LYS A 4 -1.35 -8.05 -68.87
CA LYS A 4 -0.65 -6.93 -68.23
C LYS A 4 -0.32 -7.35 -66.80
N ASN A 5 0.98 -7.52 -66.51
CA ASN A 5 1.47 -7.67 -65.15
C ASN A 5 1.21 -6.38 -64.38
N ALA A 6 0.40 -6.46 -63.32
CA ALA A 6 0.37 -5.43 -62.29
C ALA A 6 1.75 -5.39 -61.60
N PRO A 7 2.23 -4.22 -61.16
CA PRO A 7 3.47 -4.14 -60.40
C PRO A 7 3.32 -4.97 -59.12
N ALA A 8 4.15 -5.99 -58.95
CA ALA A 8 4.14 -6.84 -57.76
C ALA A 8 4.40 -5.98 -56.52
N ALA A 9 3.55 -6.12 -55.50
CA ALA A 9 3.78 -5.48 -54.20
C ALA A 9 5.12 -5.95 -53.63
N LEU A 10 5.90 -5.01 -53.07
CA LEU A 10 7.24 -5.30 -52.50
C LEU A 10 7.16 -6.31 -51.35
N GLN A 11 6.08 -6.24 -50.56
CA GLN A 11 5.82 -7.07 -49.39
C GLN A 11 4.60 -7.94 -49.64
N THR A 12 4.68 -9.22 -49.26
CA THR A 12 3.50 -10.11 -49.19
C THR A 12 2.81 -9.91 -47.85
N GLU A 13 1.54 -9.53 -47.87
CA GLU A 13 0.74 -9.47 -46.65
C GLU A 13 0.33 -10.89 -46.22
N VAL A 14 0.46 -11.17 -44.92
CA VAL A 14 0.16 -12.46 -44.30
C VAL A 14 -0.72 -12.24 -43.08
N THR A 15 -1.89 -12.84 -43.11
CA THR A 15 -2.93 -12.65 -42.11
C THR A 15 -3.51 -13.95 -41.56
N THR A 16 -3.20 -15.11 -42.17
CA THR A 16 -3.67 -16.43 -41.74
C THR A 16 -2.54 -17.45 -41.66
N ASP A 17 -2.77 -18.56 -40.94
CA ASP A 17 -1.81 -19.67 -40.83
C ASP A 17 -1.51 -20.32 -42.20
N GLU A 18 -2.48 -20.40 -43.12
CA GLU A 18 -2.26 -20.95 -44.47
C GLU A 18 -1.36 -20.07 -45.32
N GLU A 19 -1.51 -18.74 -45.20
CA GLU A 19 -0.63 -17.78 -45.87
C GLU A 19 0.78 -17.85 -45.28
N TRP A 20 0.88 -17.99 -43.97
CA TRP A 20 2.16 -18.15 -43.27
C TRP A 20 2.88 -19.42 -43.71
N ALA A 21 2.19 -20.55 -43.83
CA ALA A 21 2.79 -21.80 -44.33
C ALA A 21 3.42 -21.62 -45.72
N LYS A 22 2.76 -20.87 -46.63
CA LYS A 22 3.32 -20.55 -47.96
C LYS A 22 4.57 -19.68 -47.88
N ILE A 23 4.70 -18.83 -46.86
CA ILE A 23 5.92 -18.05 -46.63
C ILE A 23 7.08 -18.96 -46.23
N LEU A 24 6.82 -19.94 -45.35
CA LEU A 24 7.85 -20.86 -44.86
C LEU A 24 8.41 -21.78 -45.96
N GLU A 25 7.62 -22.07 -47.00
CA GLU A 25 8.04 -22.87 -48.16
C GLU A 25 8.89 -22.08 -49.19
N ARG A 26 9.02 -20.75 -49.05
CA ARG A 26 9.77 -19.93 -50.00
C ARG A 26 11.26 -20.23 -49.94
N LYS A 27 11.88 -20.30 -51.12
CA LYS A 27 13.33 -20.41 -51.26
C LYS A 27 14.00 -19.06 -51.04
N GLY A 28 15.25 -19.10 -50.59
CA GLY A 28 16.04 -17.91 -50.28
C GLY A 28 15.82 -17.42 -48.86
N LEU A 29 16.01 -16.12 -48.66
CA LEU A 29 15.80 -15.44 -47.38
C LEU A 29 14.46 -14.71 -47.40
N VAL A 30 13.61 -14.95 -46.42
CA VAL A 30 12.42 -14.14 -46.16
C VAL A 30 12.71 -13.24 -44.95
N LEU A 31 12.44 -11.95 -45.07
CA LEU A 31 12.38 -11.05 -43.92
C LEU A 31 10.91 -10.70 -43.66
N ALA A 32 10.39 -11.18 -42.52
CA ALA A 32 9.01 -10.93 -42.08
C ALA A 32 8.98 -9.82 -41.03
N ASP A 33 8.16 -8.80 -41.26
CA ASP A 33 7.76 -7.79 -40.28
C ASP A 33 6.55 -8.32 -39.50
N VAL A 34 6.78 -8.81 -38.28
CA VAL A 34 5.73 -9.34 -37.41
C VAL A 34 5.16 -8.23 -36.55
N TYR A 35 3.85 -8.04 -36.62
CA TYR A 35 3.15 -6.93 -35.97
C TYR A 35 1.79 -7.35 -35.39
N SER A 36 1.26 -6.55 -34.46
CA SER A 36 -0.10 -6.70 -33.92
C SER A 36 -1.09 -5.84 -34.72
N GLU A 37 -2.31 -6.30 -34.92
CA GLU A 37 -3.34 -5.64 -35.75
C GLU A 37 -3.50 -4.15 -35.43
N TRP A 38 -3.52 -3.80 -34.15
CA TRP A 38 -3.70 -2.43 -33.69
C TRP A 38 -2.49 -1.51 -33.93
N SER A 39 -1.28 -2.06 -34.07
CA SER A 39 -0.06 -1.28 -34.33
C SER A 39 0.18 -1.09 -35.83
N GLY A 40 -0.28 -2.05 -36.65
CA GLY A 40 0.03 -2.12 -38.07
C GLY A 40 1.51 -2.46 -38.35
N PRO A 41 1.87 -2.71 -39.62
CA PRO A 41 3.24 -2.99 -40.02
C PRO A 41 4.11 -1.73 -40.03
N CYS A 42 5.43 -1.90 -39.98
CA CYS A 42 6.38 -0.81 -39.95
C CYS A 42 6.50 -0.11 -41.31
N THR A 43 5.78 1.00 -41.48
CA THR A 43 5.81 1.80 -42.72
C THR A 43 7.12 2.57 -42.91
N GLY A 44 7.80 2.94 -41.81
CA GLY A 44 9.04 3.72 -41.84
C GLY A 44 10.23 2.99 -42.50
N MET A 45 10.22 1.65 -42.52
CA MET A 45 11.33 0.85 -43.03
C MET A 45 11.17 0.45 -44.51
N VAL A 46 9.99 0.65 -45.11
CA VAL A 46 9.67 0.16 -46.46
C VAL A 46 10.61 0.71 -47.54
N SER A 47 11.00 1.99 -47.45
CA SER A 47 11.92 2.62 -48.41
C SER A 47 13.31 1.98 -48.40
N ILE A 48 13.81 1.64 -47.21
CA ILE A 48 15.10 1.00 -46.98
C ILE A 48 15.06 -0.45 -47.49
N LEU A 49 14.00 -1.20 -47.17
CA LEU A 49 13.82 -2.58 -47.66
C LEU A 49 13.80 -2.62 -49.20
N LYS A 50 13.12 -1.65 -49.84
CA LYS A 50 13.12 -1.54 -51.30
C LYS A 50 14.52 -1.38 -51.87
N LYS A 51 15.34 -0.53 -51.25
CA LYS A 51 16.73 -0.29 -51.66
C LYS A 51 17.56 -1.58 -51.56
N VAL A 52 17.49 -2.30 -50.44
CA VAL A 52 18.26 -3.55 -50.25
C VAL A 52 17.89 -4.64 -51.25
N LYS A 53 16.59 -4.82 -51.51
CA LYS A 53 16.10 -5.79 -52.51
C LYS A 53 16.62 -5.49 -53.91
N MET A 54 16.74 -4.21 -54.28
CA MET A 54 17.26 -3.79 -55.58
C MET A 54 18.78 -3.91 -55.69
N GLU A 55 19.53 -3.57 -54.63
CA GLU A 55 21.00 -3.49 -54.68
C GLU A 55 21.69 -4.83 -54.43
N ILE A 56 21.17 -5.66 -53.51
CA ILE A 56 21.90 -6.84 -52.99
C ILE A 56 21.02 -8.09 -52.98
N GLY A 57 19.74 -7.95 -52.59
CA GLY A 57 18.86 -9.10 -52.35
C GLY A 57 18.43 -9.85 -53.61
N GLY A 58 18.13 -9.13 -54.70
CA GLY A 58 17.68 -9.72 -55.95
C GLY A 58 16.50 -10.68 -55.75
N ASP A 59 16.43 -11.77 -56.51
CA ASP A 59 15.38 -12.79 -56.38
C ASP A 59 15.50 -13.66 -55.11
N ASN A 60 16.66 -13.63 -54.44
CA ASN A 60 16.95 -14.44 -53.26
C ASN A 60 16.40 -13.86 -51.95
N LEU A 61 15.87 -12.64 -51.96
CA LEU A 61 15.29 -11.97 -50.78
C LEU A 61 13.80 -11.74 -50.99
N SER A 62 12.93 -12.13 -50.08
CA SER A 62 11.52 -11.72 -50.12
C SER A 62 11.09 -11.06 -48.81
N TYR A 63 10.12 -10.15 -48.90
CA TYR A 63 9.57 -9.48 -47.73
C TYR A 63 8.14 -9.92 -47.47
N ALA A 64 7.80 -10.07 -46.20
CA ALA A 64 6.44 -10.31 -45.75
C ALA A 64 6.07 -9.37 -44.60
N THR A 65 4.80 -9.02 -44.48
CA THR A 65 4.22 -8.43 -43.28
C THR A 65 3.30 -9.47 -42.66
N ALA A 66 3.45 -9.78 -41.38
CA ALA A 66 2.74 -10.86 -40.71
C ALA A 66 1.97 -10.36 -39.50
N ARG A 67 0.64 -10.38 -39.60
CA ARG A 67 -0.27 -10.02 -38.51
C ARG A 67 -0.38 -11.18 -37.51
N CYS A 68 0.26 -11.06 -36.36
CA CYS A 68 0.42 -12.18 -35.42
C CYS A 68 -0.85 -12.59 -34.67
N ASP A 69 -1.89 -11.74 -34.65
CA ASP A 69 -3.15 -11.95 -33.94
C ASP A 69 -3.88 -13.23 -34.38
N HIS A 70 -3.73 -13.62 -35.65
CA HIS A 70 -4.40 -14.78 -36.24
C HIS A 70 -3.46 -15.86 -36.76
N ILE A 71 -2.16 -15.77 -36.42
CA ILE A 71 -1.16 -16.76 -36.81
C ILE A 71 -0.71 -17.48 -35.54
N ALA A 72 -0.99 -18.78 -35.43
CA ALA A 72 -0.74 -19.56 -34.21
C ALA A 72 0.75 -19.60 -33.86
N SER A 73 1.61 -19.80 -34.86
CA SER A 73 3.07 -19.83 -34.67
C SER A 73 3.66 -18.50 -34.18
N LEU A 74 2.96 -17.37 -34.38
CA LEU A 74 3.43 -16.03 -34.01
C LEU A 74 2.73 -15.49 -32.76
N ALA A 75 1.93 -16.32 -32.07
CA ALA A 75 1.10 -15.88 -30.94
C ALA A 75 1.88 -15.17 -29.83
N ARG A 76 3.15 -15.53 -29.62
CA ARG A 76 4.04 -14.92 -28.62
C ARG A 76 4.41 -13.45 -28.89
N PHE A 77 4.18 -12.94 -30.10
CA PHE A 77 4.44 -11.54 -30.48
C PHE A 77 3.20 -10.64 -30.36
N ARG A 78 2.05 -11.19 -29.96
CA ARG A 78 0.79 -10.44 -29.83
C ARG A 78 0.86 -9.37 -28.74
N GLY A 79 0.10 -8.30 -28.93
CA GLY A 79 -0.01 -7.21 -27.97
C GLY A 79 1.25 -6.34 -27.86
N LYS A 80 2.20 -6.49 -28.79
CA LYS A 80 3.42 -5.67 -28.84
C LYS A 80 3.27 -4.58 -29.90
N SER A 81 3.66 -3.36 -29.54
CA SER A 81 3.62 -2.17 -30.41
C SER A 81 4.86 -2.02 -31.30
N GLU A 82 5.92 -2.75 -30.96
CA GLU A 82 7.22 -2.66 -31.60
C GLU A 82 7.33 -3.70 -32.73
N PRO A 83 7.87 -3.33 -33.92
CA PRO A 83 8.06 -4.28 -35.00
C PRO A 83 9.07 -5.36 -34.63
N THR A 84 8.78 -6.60 -35.03
CA THR A 84 9.68 -7.74 -34.86
C THR A 84 10.10 -8.27 -36.23
N TRP A 85 11.38 -8.15 -36.55
CA TRP A 85 11.96 -8.57 -37.83
C TRP A 85 12.47 -10.00 -37.72
N MET A 86 11.72 -10.95 -38.30
CA MET A 86 12.08 -12.36 -38.33
C MET A 86 12.73 -12.72 -39.68
N PHE A 87 13.94 -13.28 -39.61
CA PHE A 87 14.66 -13.78 -40.77
C PHE A 87 14.37 -15.27 -40.91
N ILE A 88 13.88 -15.70 -42.07
CA ILE A 88 13.47 -17.07 -42.32
C ILE A 88 14.22 -17.61 -43.53
N ARG A 89 14.82 -18.78 -43.38
CA ARG A 89 15.48 -19.51 -44.46
C ARG A 89 15.15 -20.99 -44.30
N ASP A 90 14.74 -21.63 -45.39
CA ASP A 90 14.37 -23.05 -45.42
C ASP A 90 13.33 -23.42 -44.34
N GLY A 91 12.33 -22.55 -44.16
CA GLY A 91 11.25 -22.70 -43.18
C GLY A 91 11.64 -22.50 -41.71
N LYS A 92 12.90 -22.16 -41.42
CA LYS A 92 13.41 -21.95 -40.06
C LYS A 92 13.75 -20.48 -39.81
N MET A 93 13.54 -20.04 -38.57
CA MET A 93 14.00 -18.73 -38.10
C MET A 93 15.51 -18.76 -37.94
N VAL A 94 16.22 -17.89 -38.65
CA VAL A 94 17.70 -17.80 -38.65
C VAL A 94 18.24 -16.56 -37.97
N ASN A 95 17.40 -15.56 -37.73
CA ASN A 95 17.70 -14.40 -36.92
C ASN A 95 16.40 -13.71 -36.50
N LEU A 96 16.47 -12.93 -35.43
CA LEU A 96 15.35 -12.18 -34.88
C LEU A 96 15.85 -10.85 -34.32
N ILE A 97 15.22 -9.75 -34.75
CA ILE A 97 15.54 -8.39 -34.33
C ILE A 97 14.27 -7.70 -33.87
N PHE A 98 14.38 -6.91 -32.81
CA PHE A 98 13.28 -6.13 -32.26
C PHE A 98 13.52 -4.65 -32.52
N GLY A 99 12.44 -3.93 -32.85
CA GLY A 99 12.48 -2.48 -32.99
C GLY A 99 12.84 -1.99 -34.39
N ALA A 100 12.85 -0.68 -34.52
CA ALA A 100 13.11 0.03 -35.77
C ALA A 100 14.58 0.50 -35.88
N ASN A 101 15.53 -0.32 -35.43
CA ASN A 101 16.96 -0.02 -35.54
C ASN A 101 17.48 -0.33 -36.95
N CYS A 102 17.41 0.66 -37.85
CA CYS A 102 17.77 0.50 -39.26
C CYS A 102 19.21 0.01 -39.49
N PRO A 103 20.26 0.60 -38.89
CA PRO A 103 21.63 0.12 -39.04
C PRO A 103 21.82 -1.35 -38.68
N GLU A 104 21.24 -1.79 -37.55
CA GLU A 104 21.32 -3.17 -37.07
C GLU A 104 20.59 -4.13 -38.02
N LEU A 105 19.38 -3.76 -38.46
CA LEU A 105 18.61 -4.57 -39.42
C LEU A 105 19.38 -4.77 -40.73
N LEU A 106 20.02 -3.72 -41.25
CA LEU A 106 20.78 -3.76 -42.50
C LEU A 106 22.04 -4.62 -42.39
N ASP A 107 22.78 -4.52 -41.29
CA ASP A 107 23.99 -5.32 -41.05
C ASP A 107 23.64 -6.82 -41.02
N HIS A 108 22.63 -7.20 -40.23
CA HIS A 108 22.16 -8.58 -40.14
C HIS A 108 21.61 -9.10 -41.47
N LEU A 109 20.82 -8.28 -42.19
CA LEU A 109 20.27 -8.66 -43.49
C LEU A 109 21.37 -8.88 -44.54
N THR A 110 22.36 -8.00 -44.58
CA THR A 110 23.50 -8.15 -45.50
C THR A 110 24.32 -9.39 -45.18
N ARG A 111 24.53 -9.69 -43.89
CA ARG A 111 25.26 -10.87 -43.44
C ARG A 111 24.57 -12.17 -43.84
N GLU A 112 23.27 -12.29 -43.58
CA GLU A 112 22.50 -13.49 -43.92
C GLU A 112 22.35 -13.67 -45.44
N LEU A 113 22.24 -12.59 -46.21
CA LEU A 113 22.28 -12.67 -47.68
C LEU A 113 23.64 -13.15 -48.21
N LYS A 114 24.74 -12.64 -47.64
CA LYS A 114 26.09 -13.09 -48.02
C LYS A 114 26.28 -14.58 -47.74
N ARG A 115 25.82 -15.07 -46.58
CA ARG A 115 25.83 -16.50 -46.24
C ARG A 115 25.04 -17.34 -47.23
N LEU A 116 23.85 -16.87 -47.62
CA LEU A 116 23.02 -17.54 -48.61
C LEU A 116 23.75 -17.64 -49.96
N GLN A 117 24.44 -16.58 -50.39
CA GLN A 117 25.21 -16.54 -51.64
C GLN A 117 26.44 -17.45 -51.61
N THR A 118 27.13 -17.56 -50.47
CA THR A 118 28.32 -18.41 -50.30
C THR A 118 27.98 -19.87 -49.97
N GLY A 119 26.71 -20.19 -49.72
CA GLY A 119 26.26 -21.53 -49.32
C GLY A 119 26.57 -21.87 -47.86
N GLU A 120 26.93 -20.87 -47.04
CA GLU A 120 27.21 -21.05 -45.61
C GLU A 120 25.92 -21.31 -44.83
N THR A 121 26.00 -22.17 -43.82
CA THR A 121 24.89 -22.42 -42.89
C THR A 121 24.70 -21.23 -41.95
N PRO A 122 23.46 -20.87 -41.60
CA PRO A 122 23.20 -19.85 -40.58
C PRO A 122 23.85 -20.20 -39.24
N GLU A 123 24.36 -19.19 -38.52
CA GLU A 123 24.87 -19.36 -37.13
C GLU A 123 23.79 -19.80 -36.14
N PHE A 124 22.55 -19.42 -36.43
CA PHE A 124 21.39 -19.68 -35.62
C PHE A 124 20.28 -20.22 -36.50
N SER A 125 19.56 -21.24 -36.03
CA SER A 125 18.43 -21.81 -36.75
C SER A 125 17.51 -22.54 -35.79
N MET A 126 16.23 -22.14 -35.75
CA MET A 126 15.22 -22.79 -34.92
C MET A 126 13.83 -22.73 -35.57
N SER A 127 12.84 -23.39 -34.97
CA SER A 127 11.46 -23.29 -35.45
C SER A 127 10.96 -21.85 -35.32
N VAL A 128 10.16 -21.39 -36.29
CA VAL A 128 9.52 -20.07 -36.24
C VAL A 128 8.52 -19.94 -35.08
N SER A 129 8.08 -21.06 -34.50
CA SER A 129 7.17 -21.11 -33.35
C SER A 129 7.89 -21.06 -32.00
N ASP A 130 9.18 -21.37 -31.97
CA ASP A 130 9.94 -21.50 -30.72
C ASP A 130 10.44 -20.12 -30.24
N THR A 131 10.56 -19.97 -28.92
CA THR A 131 11.10 -18.76 -28.28
C THR A 131 12.63 -18.75 -28.35
N SER A 132 13.21 -17.72 -28.98
CA SER A 132 14.66 -17.55 -29.06
C SER A 132 15.30 -17.16 -27.72
N PRO A 133 16.62 -17.38 -27.53
CA PRO A 133 17.33 -16.89 -26.35
C PRO A 133 17.21 -15.37 -26.16
N LYS A 134 17.26 -14.60 -27.25
CA LYS A 134 17.06 -13.13 -27.22
C LYS A 134 15.66 -12.76 -26.72
N GLU A 135 14.63 -13.48 -27.15
CA GLU A 135 13.26 -13.30 -26.63
C GLU A 135 13.19 -13.58 -25.13
N ALA A 136 13.76 -14.71 -24.69
CA ALA A 136 13.74 -15.12 -23.29
C ALA A 136 14.46 -14.13 -22.37
N GLU A 137 15.64 -13.65 -22.77
CA GLU A 137 16.38 -12.61 -22.04
C GLU A 137 15.58 -11.31 -21.94
N ARG A 138 14.94 -10.90 -23.04
CA ARG A 138 14.10 -9.70 -23.08
C ARG A 138 12.87 -9.84 -22.18
N MET A 139 12.17 -10.98 -22.22
CA MET A 139 11.03 -11.25 -21.35
C MET A 139 11.43 -11.18 -19.88
N LYS A 140 12.57 -11.79 -19.51
CA LYS A 140 13.11 -11.71 -18.16
C LYS A 140 13.45 -10.28 -17.73
N ALA A 141 14.03 -9.48 -18.63
CA ALA A 141 14.33 -8.08 -18.35
C ALA A 141 13.08 -7.22 -18.15
N ILE A 142 12.04 -7.43 -18.97
CA ILE A 142 10.75 -6.74 -18.83
C ILE A 142 10.05 -7.13 -17.52
N GLU A 143 10.02 -8.42 -17.19
CA GLU A 143 9.43 -8.91 -15.93
C GLU A 143 10.18 -8.36 -14.71
N ALA A 144 11.52 -8.40 -14.72
CA ALA A 144 12.33 -7.84 -13.65
C ALA A 144 12.13 -6.33 -13.49
N ALA A 145 12.01 -5.59 -14.59
CA ALA A 145 11.73 -4.14 -14.56
C ALA A 145 10.34 -3.85 -13.97
N MET A 146 9.32 -4.64 -14.34
CA MET A 146 7.97 -4.51 -13.78
C MET A 146 7.96 -4.81 -12.27
N GLN A 147 8.62 -5.90 -11.84
CA GLN A 147 8.76 -6.23 -10.43
C GLN A 147 9.52 -5.15 -9.64
N ALA A 148 10.59 -4.59 -10.22
CA ALA A 148 11.34 -3.50 -9.59
C ALA A 148 10.50 -2.22 -9.46
N LYS A 149 9.69 -1.87 -10.47
CA LYS A 149 8.77 -0.72 -10.42
C LYS A 149 7.72 -0.90 -9.32
N GLU A 150 7.15 -2.10 -9.21
CA GLU A 150 6.15 -2.40 -8.18
C GLU A 150 6.76 -2.42 -6.76
N ALA A 151 7.93 -3.04 -6.58
CA ALA A 151 8.62 -3.05 -5.30
C ALA A 151 9.01 -1.63 -4.85
N ALA A 152 9.47 -0.77 -5.77
CA ALA A 152 9.76 0.63 -5.48
C ALA A 152 8.49 1.40 -5.09
N ARG A 153 7.34 1.11 -5.72
CA ARG A 153 6.04 1.70 -5.37
C ARG A 153 5.60 1.31 -3.96
N ILE A 154 5.69 0.03 -3.60
CA ILE A 154 5.34 -0.47 -2.26
C ILE A 154 6.28 0.15 -1.21
N ALA A 155 7.60 0.14 -1.44
CA ALA A 155 8.56 0.71 -0.52
C ALA A 155 8.34 2.21 -0.28
N ARG A 156 7.91 2.96 -1.30
CA ARG A 156 7.55 4.38 -1.15
C ARG A 156 6.33 4.57 -0.25
N ILE A 157 5.27 3.78 -0.46
CA ILE A 157 4.05 3.84 0.37
C ILE A 157 4.37 3.49 1.83
N GLU A 158 5.18 2.45 2.05
CA GLU A 158 5.61 2.05 3.40
C GLU A 158 6.48 3.12 4.07
N ALA A 159 7.38 3.77 3.31
CA ALA A 159 8.20 4.86 3.82
C ALA A 159 7.37 6.10 4.20
N GLU A 160 6.43 6.52 3.35
CA GLU A 160 5.50 7.62 3.62
C GLU A 160 4.62 7.32 4.84
N ALA A 161 4.08 6.10 4.95
CA ALA A 161 3.28 5.68 6.10
C ALA A 161 4.10 5.69 7.40
N LYS A 162 5.36 5.24 7.34
CA LYS A 162 6.28 5.26 8.48
C LYS A 162 6.64 6.69 8.89
N GLU A 163 6.94 7.57 7.93
CA GLU A 163 7.26 8.96 8.21
C GLU A 163 6.08 9.68 8.87
N LYS A 164 4.87 9.48 8.35
CA LYS A 164 3.64 10.01 8.95
C LYS A 164 3.43 9.48 10.37
N TYR A 165 3.61 8.18 10.58
CA TYR A 165 3.49 7.57 11.90
C TYR A 165 4.50 8.16 12.90
N GLU A 166 5.77 8.32 12.49
CA GLU A 166 6.80 8.92 13.34
C GLU A 166 6.53 10.40 13.65
N ALA A 167 6.02 11.16 12.67
CA ALA A 167 5.68 12.56 12.86
C ALA A 167 4.47 12.74 13.80
N GLU A 168 3.42 11.93 13.63
CA GLU A 168 2.26 11.92 14.53
C GLU A 168 2.67 11.53 15.95
N LEU A 169 3.46 10.47 16.09
CA LEU A 169 3.92 10.01 17.39
C LEU A 169 4.83 11.05 18.06
N GLY A 170 5.74 11.67 17.31
CA GLY A 170 6.58 12.77 17.80
C GLY A 170 5.75 13.98 18.25
N HIS A 171 4.70 14.34 17.52
CA HIS A 171 3.76 15.37 17.93
C HIS A 171 3.11 15.03 19.27
N LEU A 172 2.56 13.82 19.41
CA LEU A 172 1.90 13.38 20.64
C LEU A 172 2.84 13.31 21.84
N VAL A 173 4.06 12.80 21.66
CA VAL A 173 5.09 12.74 22.73
C VAL A 173 5.39 14.15 23.27
N ASN A 174 5.53 15.14 22.39
CA ASN A 174 5.78 16.52 22.78
C ASN A 174 4.55 17.18 23.44
N SER A 175 3.36 16.96 22.86
CA SER A 175 2.09 17.53 23.33
C SER A 175 1.68 16.99 24.71
N LEU A 176 1.97 15.72 24.99
CA LEU A 176 1.65 15.05 26.26
C LEU A 176 2.79 15.12 27.29
N SER A 177 3.77 16.01 27.09
CA SER A 177 4.92 16.18 27.98
C SER A 177 4.56 16.52 29.43
N ARG A 178 3.35 17.03 29.69
CA ARG A 178 2.83 17.40 31.03
C ARG A 178 1.74 16.47 31.57
N GLU A 179 1.44 15.39 30.85
CA GLU A 179 0.36 14.47 31.16
C GLU A 179 0.86 13.03 31.21
N THR A 180 0.23 12.24 32.06
CA THR A 180 0.42 10.80 32.14
C THR A 180 -0.91 10.15 32.50
N PHE A 181 -0.95 8.84 32.61
CA PHE A 181 -2.15 8.14 33.03
C PHE A 181 -1.79 6.86 33.78
N ILE A 182 -2.77 6.38 34.53
CA ILE A 182 -2.72 5.06 35.14
C ILE A 182 -3.97 4.27 34.79
N ILE A 183 -3.83 2.96 34.65
CA ILE A 183 -4.96 2.05 34.45
C ILE A 183 -5.02 1.13 35.67
N LEU A 184 -6.06 1.30 36.47
CA LEU A 184 -6.33 0.46 37.61
C LEU A 184 -6.98 -0.84 37.15
N PHE A 185 -6.40 -1.96 37.56
CA PHE A 185 -6.90 -3.28 37.18
C PHE A 185 -8.30 -3.53 37.76
N PRO A 186 -9.16 -4.31 37.10
CA PRO A 186 -10.53 -4.54 37.57
C PRO A 186 -10.60 -5.21 38.94
N TRP A 187 -9.60 -6.03 39.29
CA TRP A 187 -9.60 -6.81 40.52
C TRP A 187 -9.45 -5.96 41.79
N ILE A 188 -8.90 -4.74 41.71
CA ILE A 188 -8.79 -3.87 42.90
C ILE A 188 -10.16 -3.44 43.42
N PHE A 189 -11.18 -3.56 42.58
CA PHE A 189 -12.58 -3.29 42.88
C PHE A 189 -13.37 -4.58 43.15
N LYS A 190 -12.69 -5.64 43.60
CA LYS A 190 -13.30 -6.86 44.13
C LYS A 190 -12.95 -7.05 45.62
N ASP A 191 -13.84 -7.67 46.38
CA ASP A 191 -13.57 -8.12 47.75
C ASP A 191 -12.89 -9.49 47.80
N GLU A 192 -12.61 -9.99 49.01
CA GLU A 192 -11.92 -11.28 49.23
C GLU A 192 -12.75 -12.46 48.69
N GLU A 193 -14.07 -12.29 48.61
CA GLU A 193 -15.02 -13.23 48.03
C GLU A 193 -15.26 -13.02 46.52
N GLY A 194 -14.61 -12.04 45.90
CA GLY A 194 -14.70 -11.74 44.47
C GLY A 194 -15.89 -10.86 44.04
N ASN A 195 -16.69 -10.36 44.99
CA ASN A 195 -17.80 -9.46 44.69
C ASN A 195 -17.33 -8.04 44.39
N LYS A 196 -18.07 -7.32 43.55
CA LYS A 196 -17.77 -5.93 43.20
C LYS A 196 -17.88 -5.02 44.42
N ARG A 197 -16.89 -4.14 44.61
CA ARG A 197 -16.90 -3.05 45.59
C ARG A 197 -16.89 -1.69 44.90
N ASP A 198 -17.42 -0.68 45.58
CA ASP A 198 -17.31 0.70 45.15
C ASP A 198 -15.85 1.17 45.18
N LYS A 199 -15.51 2.17 44.37
CA LYS A 199 -14.14 2.70 44.33
C LYS A 199 -13.70 3.28 45.69
N LYS A 200 -14.61 3.89 46.45
CA LYS A 200 -14.29 4.47 47.76
C LYS A 200 -14.13 3.44 48.87
N SER A 201 -14.54 2.19 48.62
CA SER A 201 -14.32 1.07 49.54
C SER A 201 -13.16 0.17 49.11
N SER A 202 -12.44 0.53 48.04
CA SER A 202 -11.21 -0.15 47.61
C SER A 202 -10.00 0.48 48.32
N PRO A 203 -9.31 -0.26 49.22
CA PRO A 203 -8.12 0.28 49.90
C PRO A 203 -7.00 0.71 48.93
N PRO A 204 -6.64 -0.07 47.88
CA PRO A 204 -5.64 0.37 46.91
C PRO A 204 -6.02 1.66 46.19
N TYR A 205 -7.32 1.85 45.88
CA TYR A 205 -7.80 3.08 45.26
C TYR A 205 -7.65 4.27 46.20
N ILE A 206 -8.14 4.16 47.44
CA ILE A 206 -8.08 5.27 48.41
C ILE A 206 -6.64 5.69 48.68
N GLU A 207 -5.75 4.73 48.92
CA GLU A 207 -4.34 5.00 49.16
C GLU A 207 -3.70 5.74 47.97
N LEU A 208 -3.88 5.24 46.75
CA LEU A 208 -3.26 5.86 45.59
C LEU A 208 -3.89 7.21 45.23
N VAL A 209 -5.21 7.24 45.09
CA VAL A 209 -5.95 8.37 44.51
C VAL A 209 -6.18 9.49 45.51
N GLU A 210 -6.46 9.16 46.77
CA GLU A 210 -6.79 10.19 47.78
C GLU A 210 -5.57 10.61 48.62
N GLN A 211 -4.54 9.76 48.75
CA GLN A 211 -3.39 10.04 49.63
C GLN A 211 -2.10 10.33 48.86
N LEU A 212 -1.76 9.52 47.85
CA LEU A 212 -0.45 9.60 47.19
C LEU A 212 -0.41 10.54 45.98
N LEU A 213 -1.38 10.45 45.06
CA LEU A 213 -1.39 11.26 43.83
C LEU A 213 -1.57 12.78 44.04
N PRO A 214 -2.44 13.27 44.96
CA PRO A 214 -2.78 14.70 45.04
C PRO A 214 -1.60 15.64 45.34
N GLU A 215 -0.48 15.14 45.85
CA GLU A 215 0.72 15.95 46.08
C GLU A 215 1.41 16.40 44.78
N ASN A 216 1.29 15.59 43.72
CA ASN A 216 2.05 15.78 42.49
C ASN A 216 1.19 15.85 41.22
N PHE A 217 -0.02 15.28 41.28
CA PHE A 217 -0.89 15.09 40.12
C PHE A 217 -2.32 15.54 40.41
N THR A 218 -2.92 16.15 39.40
CA THR A 218 -4.37 16.38 39.33
C THR A 218 -5.00 15.31 38.44
N ILE A 219 -6.08 14.70 38.90
CA ILE A 219 -6.90 13.79 38.07
C ILE A 219 -7.84 14.65 37.23
N GLU A 220 -7.58 14.69 35.93
CA GLU A 220 -8.33 15.50 34.97
C GLU A 220 -9.48 14.73 34.30
N GLN A 221 -9.41 13.39 34.31
CA GLN A 221 -10.45 12.55 33.75
C GLN A 221 -10.44 11.16 34.41
N GLU A 222 -11.62 10.65 34.74
CA GLU A 222 -11.83 9.25 35.08
C GLU A 222 -12.64 8.56 33.97
N LEU A 223 -12.18 7.39 33.51
CA LEU A 223 -12.83 6.64 32.45
C LEU A 223 -12.88 5.14 32.80
N LYS A 224 -14.09 4.58 32.95
CA LYS A 224 -14.28 3.14 33.05
C LYS A 224 -14.30 2.54 31.64
N LYS A 225 -13.29 1.75 31.28
CA LYS A 225 -13.14 1.18 29.93
C LYS A 225 -12.96 -0.33 29.99
N GLN A 226 -13.74 -1.05 29.21
CA GLN A 226 -13.51 -2.47 28.95
C GLN A 226 -12.36 -2.55 27.93
N LEU A 227 -11.28 -3.25 28.29
CA LEU A 227 -10.17 -3.49 27.37
C LEU A 227 -10.43 -4.81 26.64
N ASP A 228 -10.18 -4.82 25.33
CA ASP A 228 -10.26 -5.99 24.46
C ASP A 228 -8.88 -6.30 23.84
N ALA A 229 -8.81 -7.36 23.04
CA ALA A 229 -7.56 -7.81 22.43
C ALA A 229 -6.95 -6.76 21.49
N ASP A 230 -7.79 -5.98 20.79
CA ASP A 230 -7.33 -4.98 19.82
C ASP A 230 -6.75 -3.76 20.55
N ILE A 231 -7.42 -3.28 21.60
CA ILE A 231 -6.90 -2.22 22.48
C ILE A 231 -5.56 -2.64 23.09
N LEU A 232 -5.47 -3.88 23.60
CA LEU A 232 -4.23 -4.38 24.18
C LEU A 232 -3.10 -4.51 23.15
N ALA A 233 -3.41 -4.90 21.91
CA ALA A 233 -2.44 -4.94 20.82
C ALA A 233 -1.92 -3.54 20.47
N GLU A 234 -2.78 -2.52 20.47
CA GLU A 234 -2.34 -1.13 20.29
C GLU A 234 -1.52 -0.61 21.49
N MET A 235 -1.91 -0.94 22.72
CA MET A 235 -1.15 -0.63 23.94
C MET A 235 0.23 -1.31 23.98
N GLN A 236 0.40 -2.43 23.29
CA GLN A 236 1.68 -3.13 23.15
C GLN A 236 2.64 -2.40 22.19
N LYS A 237 2.14 -1.52 21.32
CA LYS A 237 3.01 -0.78 20.38
C LYS A 237 3.96 0.15 21.13
N GLU A 238 5.15 0.33 20.54
CA GLU A 238 6.23 1.17 21.11
C GLU A 238 6.67 0.72 22.52
N CYS A 239 6.34 -0.51 22.91
CA CYS A 239 6.65 -1.08 24.21
C CYS A 239 7.85 -2.04 24.08
N GLU A 240 8.78 -2.00 25.04
CA GLU A 240 10.02 -2.81 24.98
C GLU A 240 9.81 -4.27 25.41
N TYR A 241 8.69 -4.57 26.07
CA TYR A 241 8.32 -5.90 26.55
C TYR A 241 7.01 -6.35 25.91
N VAL A 242 6.73 -7.66 25.98
CA VAL A 242 5.47 -8.27 25.55
C VAL A 242 4.58 -8.48 26.77
N LEU A 243 3.28 -8.13 26.71
CA LEU A 243 2.34 -8.43 27.78
C LEU A 243 2.10 -9.95 27.82
N SER A 244 2.22 -10.54 29.00
CA SER A 244 1.90 -11.94 29.19
C SER A 244 0.40 -12.21 28.99
N GLU A 245 0.04 -13.44 28.64
CA GLU A 245 -1.36 -13.85 28.52
C GLU A 245 -2.14 -13.65 29.83
N GLU A 246 -1.46 -13.78 30.98
CA GLU A 246 -2.05 -13.57 32.29
C GLU A 246 -2.37 -12.08 32.53
N THR A 247 -1.44 -11.17 32.20
CA THR A 247 -1.68 -9.71 32.26
C THR A 247 -2.84 -9.31 31.36
N LYS A 248 -2.87 -9.82 30.12
CA LYS A 248 -3.96 -9.57 29.17
C LYS A 248 -5.29 -10.06 29.71
N ARG A 249 -5.33 -11.26 30.31
CA ARG A 249 -6.54 -11.79 30.95
C ARG A 249 -7.00 -10.87 32.07
N LEU A 250 -6.12 -10.48 32.99
CA LEU A 250 -6.47 -9.61 34.12
C LEU A 250 -6.97 -8.22 33.69
N LEU A 251 -6.42 -7.66 32.62
CA LEU A 251 -6.88 -6.38 32.04
C LEU A 251 -8.24 -6.50 31.32
N THR A 252 -8.58 -7.69 30.81
CA THR A 252 -9.84 -7.93 30.07
C THR A 252 -10.96 -8.56 30.92
N GLU A 253 -10.66 -9.07 32.12
CA GLU A 253 -11.62 -9.69 33.04
C GLU A 253 -12.75 -8.76 33.54
N GLY A 254 -12.61 -7.44 33.34
CA GLY A 254 -13.64 -6.47 33.63
C GLY A 254 -13.28 -5.06 33.18
N LYS A 255 -14.12 -4.09 33.53
CA LYS A 255 -13.88 -2.68 33.22
C LYS A 255 -12.73 -2.17 34.09
N CYS A 256 -11.64 -1.76 33.43
CA CYS A 256 -10.54 -1.05 34.06
C CYS A 256 -10.95 0.40 34.37
N LEU A 257 -10.37 1.00 35.40
CA LEU A 257 -10.52 2.44 35.66
C LEU A 257 -9.26 3.17 35.18
N CYS A 258 -9.39 3.90 34.09
CA CYS A 258 -8.32 4.69 33.49
C CYS A 258 -8.39 6.11 34.03
N LEU A 259 -7.28 6.61 34.59
CA LEU A 259 -7.19 7.95 35.18
C LEU A 259 -6.18 8.78 34.41
N ARG A 260 -6.64 9.88 33.80
CA ARG A 260 -5.76 10.87 33.16
C ARG A 260 -5.22 11.82 34.22
N LEU A 261 -3.90 11.92 34.29
CA LEU A 261 -3.16 12.69 35.29
C LEU A 261 -2.43 13.85 34.62
N LYS A 262 -2.49 15.01 35.26
CA LYS A 262 -1.71 16.20 34.86
C LYS A 262 -0.82 16.63 36.01
N VAL A 263 0.46 16.90 35.71
CA VAL A 263 1.42 17.32 36.72
C VAL A 263 1.09 18.72 37.25
N VAL A 264 1.26 18.94 38.55
CA VAL A 264 1.08 20.26 39.18
C VAL A 264 2.25 21.19 38.81
N ASP A 265 1.97 22.46 38.49
CA ASP A 265 2.86 23.42 37.82
C ASP A 265 4.25 23.71 38.45
N LYS A 266 4.54 23.17 39.64
CA LYS A 266 5.81 23.37 40.37
C LYS A 266 6.91 22.36 40.01
N ILE A 267 6.63 21.38 39.15
CA ILE A 267 7.53 20.26 38.85
C ILE A 267 8.15 20.46 37.44
N PRO A 268 9.48 20.32 37.27
CA PRO A 268 10.13 20.34 35.96
C PRO A 268 9.60 19.23 35.03
N GLU A 269 9.42 19.54 33.75
CA GLU A 269 8.82 18.63 32.74
C GLU A 269 9.59 17.31 32.51
N ALA A 270 10.86 17.24 32.93
CA ALA A 270 11.78 16.17 32.57
C ALA A 270 11.59 14.83 33.32
N ASP A 271 10.62 14.71 34.24
CA ASP A 271 10.57 13.55 35.16
C ASP A 271 9.17 13.08 35.56
N ILE A 272 8.12 13.36 34.76
CA ILE A 272 6.73 13.04 35.18
C ILE A 272 6.51 11.54 35.39
N ASP A 273 6.97 10.72 34.45
CA ASP A 273 6.81 9.27 34.55
C ASP A 273 7.70 8.73 35.69
N ASN A 274 8.90 9.28 35.88
CA ASN A 274 9.77 8.94 37.01
C ASN A 274 9.17 9.34 38.37
N LEU A 275 8.45 10.45 38.43
CA LEU A 275 7.71 10.86 39.62
C LEU A 275 6.57 9.89 39.92
N LEU A 276 5.81 9.50 38.89
CA LEU A 276 4.77 8.47 39.02
C LEU A 276 5.39 7.13 39.48
N PHE A 277 6.53 6.73 38.93
CA PHE A 277 7.22 5.51 39.34
C PHE A 277 7.70 5.58 40.79
N ASN A 278 8.23 6.73 41.24
CA ASN A 278 8.62 6.91 42.65
C ASN A 278 7.42 6.75 43.59
N ILE A 279 6.24 7.25 43.21
CA ILE A 279 5.01 7.09 44.01
C ILE A 279 4.61 5.61 44.10
N LEU A 280 4.68 4.88 42.98
CA LEU A 280 4.18 3.50 42.90
C LEU A 280 5.19 2.46 43.46
N PHE A 281 6.46 2.62 43.10
CA PHE A 281 7.52 1.63 43.32
C PHE A 281 8.57 2.09 44.35
N GLY A 282 8.58 3.37 44.72
CA GLY A 282 9.60 3.94 45.60
C GLY A 282 10.92 4.26 44.89
N GLU A 283 11.00 4.05 43.57
CA GLU A 283 12.17 4.33 42.73
C GLU A 283 11.75 4.97 41.40
N PRO A 284 12.63 5.73 40.71
CA PRO A 284 12.29 6.50 39.51
C PRO A 284 12.16 5.63 38.24
N ARG A 285 11.91 4.33 38.39
CA ARG A 285 11.79 3.37 37.29
C ARG A 285 10.90 2.22 37.71
N VAL A 286 10.46 1.44 36.74
CA VAL A 286 9.71 0.21 37.02
C VAL A 286 10.72 -0.92 37.32
N PRO A 287 10.65 -1.58 38.51
CA PRO A 287 11.56 -2.67 38.85
C PRO A 287 11.45 -3.84 37.87
N GLU A 288 12.53 -4.59 37.67
CA GLU A 288 12.55 -5.70 36.69
C GLU A 288 11.84 -6.96 37.20
N THR A 289 11.84 -7.20 38.51
CA THR A 289 11.20 -8.37 39.12
C THR A 289 10.46 -8.03 40.41
N PRO A 290 9.48 -8.83 40.83
CA PRO A 290 8.77 -8.62 42.10
C PRO A 290 9.68 -8.62 43.32
N GLU A 291 10.77 -9.39 43.30
CA GLU A 291 11.76 -9.45 44.38
C GLU A 291 12.58 -8.16 44.47
N ALA A 292 12.62 -7.36 43.39
CA ALA A 292 13.29 -6.06 43.37
C ALA A 292 12.40 -4.92 43.92
N LEU A 293 11.12 -5.18 44.24
CA LEU A 293 10.23 -4.18 44.83
C LEU A 293 10.77 -3.70 46.18
N LEU A 294 10.86 -2.38 46.35
CA LEU A 294 11.27 -1.77 47.61
C LEU A 294 10.25 -2.06 48.72
N GLU A 295 10.78 -2.32 49.92
CA GLU A 295 9.97 -2.54 51.10
C GLU A 295 9.12 -1.32 51.43
N GLY A 296 7.81 -1.51 51.55
CA GLY A 296 6.86 -0.44 51.80
C GLY A 296 6.62 0.47 50.60
N CYS A 297 6.83 0.04 49.36
CA CYS A 297 6.26 0.76 48.21
C CYS A 297 4.76 0.45 48.04
N PHE A 298 4.04 1.31 47.31
CA PHE A 298 2.60 1.17 47.11
C PHE A 298 2.22 -0.17 46.48
N VAL A 299 2.94 -0.57 45.42
CA VAL A 299 2.67 -1.83 44.71
C VAL A 299 2.89 -3.04 45.61
N GLN A 300 3.96 -3.06 46.42
CA GLN A 300 4.22 -4.17 47.35
C GLN A 300 3.14 -4.30 48.43
N ARG A 301 2.64 -3.17 48.96
CA ARG A 301 1.57 -3.18 49.97
C ARG A 301 0.24 -3.71 49.43
N ASN A 302 -0.01 -3.49 48.15
CA ASN A 302 -1.27 -3.79 47.51
C ASN A 302 -1.16 -4.93 46.49
N LEU A 303 -0.22 -5.87 46.65
CA LEU A 303 -0.09 -7.02 45.75
C LEU A 303 -1.43 -7.80 45.63
N PRO A 304 -1.74 -8.38 44.45
CA PRO A 304 -2.90 -9.23 44.30
C PRO A 304 -2.82 -10.45 45.23
N PRO A 305 -3.95 -11.08 45.58
CA PRO A 305 -3.97 -12.33 46.33
C PRO A 305 -3.33 -13.47 45.50
N LEU A 306 -2.01 -13.57 45.58
CA LEU A 306 -1.12 -14.40 44.76
C LEU A 306 -1.40 -15.92 44.83
N ARG A 307 -2.10 -16.42 45.86
CA ARG A 307 -2.31 -17.87 46.07
C ARG A 307 -3.27 -18.53 45.07
N GLU A 308 -4.10 -17.76 44.37
CA GLU A 308 -5.02 -18.32 43.37
C GLU A 308 -4.48 -18.29 41.94
N PHE A 309 -3.62 -17.32 41.63
CA PHE A 309 -3.06 -17.10 40.29
C PHE A 309 -1.75 -17.88 40.04
N ILE A 310 -1.07 -18.33 41.11
CA ILE A 310 0.21 -19.06 41.08
C ILE A 310 0.00 -20.53 41.45
N LYS A 311 -0.72 -21.32 40.64
CA LYS A 311 -0.70 -22.79 40.79
C LYS A 311 0.39 -23.48 39.97
N ASP A 312 0.87 -22.85 38.89
CA ASP A 312 1.75 -23.51 37.91
C ASP A 312 3.13 -22.84 37.74
N THR A 313 3.79 -22.47 38.84
CA THR A 313 5.00 -21.61 38.77
C THR A 313 6.20 -22.19 39.52
N VAL A 314 6.66 -23.38 39.12
CA VAL A 314 8.03 -23.84 39.45
C VAL A 314 9.03 -23.50 38.32
N SER A 315 8.56 -22.98 37.17
CA SER A 315 9.43 -22.78 35.99
C SER A 315 9.53 -21.33 35.44
N ILE A 316 8.95 -20.32 36.09
CA ILE A 316 8.84 -18.94 35.52
C ILE A 316 9.50 -17.88 36.42
N ALA A 317 10.29 -18.26 37.42
CA ALA A 317 10.94 -17.36 38.38
C ALA A 317 12.11 -16.52 37.80
N SER A 318 12.11 -16.24 36.49
CA SER A 318 13.24 -15.58 35.80
C SER A 318 12.83 -14.71 34.61
N SER A 319 11.56 -14.28 34.50
CA SER A 319 11.12 -13.35 33.44
C SER A 319 10.69 -11.99 34.03
N PRO A 320 11.00 -10.85 33.35
CA PRO A 320 10.52 -9.52 33.73
C PRO A 320 8.98 -9.34 33.72
N GLU A 321 8.23 -10.33 33.23
CA GLU A 321 6.77 -10.25 33.04
C GLU A 321 5.98 -10.31 34.34
N MET A 322 6.55 -10.89 35.41
CA MET A 322 5.85 -11.04 36.70
C MET A 322 5.51 -9.70 37.33
N LEU A 323 6.29 -8.64 37.09
CA LEU A 323 6.05 -7.37 37.77
C LEU A 323 4.72 -6.72 37.34
N LEU A 324 4.35 -6.77 36.06
CA LEU A 324 3.11 -6.17 35.55
C LEU A 324 1.86 -7.01 35.87
N CYS A 325 2.01 -8.33 36.04
CA CYS A 325 0.94 -9.18 36.57
C CYS A 325 0.66 -8.91 38.06
N LEU A 326 1.67 -8.43 38.79
CA LEU A 326 1.61 -8.20 40.23
C LEU A 326 1.33 -6.74 40.60
N THR A 327 1.36 -5.84 39.63
CA THR A 327 0.94 -4.46 39.83
C THR A 327 -0.58 -4.34 39.88
N THR A 328 -1.09 -3.61 40.87
CA THR A 328 -2.48 -3.10 40.93
C THR A 328 -2.81 -2.09 39.85
N VAL A 329 -1.77 -1.58 39.19
CA VAL A 329 -1.82 -0.44 38.29
C VAL A 329 -0.93 -0.71 37.09
N TRP A 330 -1.48 -0.55 35.90
CA TRP A 330 -0.70 -0.52 34.68
C TRP A 330 -0.29 0.93 34.38
N VAL A 331 0.98 1.11 34.02
CA VAL A 331 1.60 2.40 33.69
C VAL A 331 2.38 2.30 32.38
N PRO A 332 2.46 3.38 31.58
CA PRO A 332 3.30 3.38 30.40
C PRO A 332 4.78 3.39 30.81
N LEU A 333 5.62 2.59 30.14
CA LEU A 333 7.05 2.48 30.49
C LEU A 333 7.97 3.47 29.76
N ASN A 334 7.50 4.05 28.67
CA ASN A 334 8.25 5.05 27.92
C ASN A 334 7.30 6.06 27.27
N SER A 335 7.84 7.20 26.84
CA SER A 335 7.04 8.31 26.31
C SER A 335 6.30 7.97 25.01
N ARG A 336 6.85 7.09 24.17
CA ARG A 336 6.20 6.67 22.91
C ARG A 336 5.03 5.73 23.17
N ASN A 337 5.21 4.73 24.03
CA ASN A 337 4.13 3.86 24.50
C ASN A 337 3.02 4.63 25.22
N LYS A 338 3.40 5.64 26.02
CA LYS A 338 2.47 6.59 26.63
C LYS A 338 1.60 7.28 25.59
N ALA A 339 2.22 7.90 24.58
CA ALA A 339 1.50 8.59 23.51
C ALA A 339 0.55 7.66 22.75
N MET A 340 1.01 6.45 22.41
CA MET A 340 0.19 5.43 21.75
C MET A 340 -1.02 5.01 22.58
N THR A 341 -0.80 4.75 23.86
CA THR A 341 -1.89 4.32 24.74
C THR A 341 -2.86 5.46 25.05
N PHE A 342 -2.37 6.71 25.16
CA PHE A 342 -3.23 7.90 25.25
C PHE A 342 -4.18 7.99 24.06
N ARG A 343 -3.67 7.79 22.84
CA ARG A 343 -4.45 7.82 21.60
C ARG A 343 -5.56 6.76 21.60
N VAL A 344 -5.30 5.59 22.17
CA VAL A 344 -6.26 4.46 22.17
C VAL A 344 -7.28 4.57 23.30
N ILE A 345 -6.82 4.88 24.51
CA ILE A 345 -7.66 4.92 25.71
C ILE A 345 -8.48 6.21 25.75
N PHE A 346 -7.85 7.34 25.46
CA PHE A 346 -8.42 8.69 25.53
C PHE A 346 -8.55 9.35 24.13
N ALA A 347 -8.89 8.57 23.10
CA ALA A 347 -9.00 9.00 21.70
C ALA A 347 -9.69 10.37 21.52
N LYS A 348 -10.91 10.51 22.04
CA LYS A 348 -11.69 11.76 21.96
C LYS A 348 -10.93 12.97 22.52
N TYR A 349 -10.21 12.80 23.62
CA TYR A 349 -9.42 13.88 24.23
C TYR A 349 -8.24 14.26 23.33
N VAL A 350 -7.49 13.25 22.87
CA VAL A 350 -6.32 13.45 21.99
C VAL A 350 -6.73 14.13 20.70
N GLU A 351 -7.76 13.62 20.02
CA GLU A 351 -8.26 14.18 18.75
C GLU A 351 -8.77 15.62 18.87
N THR A 352 -9.37 15.97 20.02
CA THR A 352 -9.92 17.32 20.23
C THR A 352 -8.86 18.31 20.70
N THR A 353 -7.92 17.88 21.53
CA THR A 353 -6.98 18.78 22.25
C THR A 353 -5.63 18.86 21.54
N TYR A 354 -5.20 17.77 20.92
CA TYR A 354 -3.92 17.64 20.23
C TYR A 354 -4.12 17.05 18.82
N PRO A 355 -4.93 17.71 17.96
CA PRO A 355 -5.13 17.23 16.60
C PRO A 355 -3.81 17.24 15.85
N TYR A 356 -3.44 16.09 15.27
CA TYR A 356 -2.30 16.02 14.38
C TYR A 356 -2.71 16.51 12.97
N GLU A 357 -2.14 17.63 12.56
CA GLU A 357 -2.29 18.15 11.19
C GLU A 357 -1.09 17.70 10.35
N ASP A 358 -1.34 16.79 9.43
CA ASP A 358 -0.34 16.34 8.45
C ASP A 358 -0.09 17.48 7.45
N LEU A 359 1.13 18.02 7.45
CA LEU A 359 1.54 19.13 6.58
C LEU A 359 1.31 18.81 5.09
N ASP A 360 1.38 17.54 4.69
CA ASP A 360 1.13 17.10 3.31
C ASP A 360 -0.35 16.91 2.96
N SER A 361 -1.22 16.79 3.98
CA SER A 361 -2.66 16.63 3.79
C SER A 361 -3.37 17.93 3.39
N ASN A 362 -2.72 19.07 3.63
CA ASN A 362 -3.26 20.40 3.34
C ASN A 362 -2.84 20.93 1.97
N VAL A 363 -2.18 20.09 1.15
CA VAL A 363 -1.85 20.47 -0.22
C VAL A 363 -3.14 20.56 -1.04
N PRO A 364 -3.44 21.72 -1.66
CA PRO A 364 -4.65 21.88 -2.46
C PRO A 364 -4.69 20.83 -3.57
N THR A 365 -5.80 20.12 -3.77
CA THR A 365 -5.95 19.14 -4.86
C THR A 365 -6.85 19.67 -5.97
N ILE A 366 -6.72 19.15 -7.18
CA ILE A 366 -7.61 19.41 -8.30
C ILE A 366 -8.01 18.07 -8.92
N MET A 367 -9.28 17.90 -9.26
CA MET A 367 -9.77 16.73 -9.97
C MET A 367 -9.96 17.04 -11.46
N PHE A 368 -9.52 16.11 -12.29
CA PHE A 368 -9.63 16.12 -13.74
C PHE A 368 -10.45 14.92 -14.21
N LYS A 369 -11.27 15.10 -15.24
CA LYS A 369 -11.95 13.99 -15.94
C LYS A 369 -11.61 13.99 -17.43
N TYR A 370 -11.35 12.80 -17.95
CA TYR A 370 -11.04 12.56 -19.35
C TYR A 370 -11.91 11.47 -19.93
N ASP A 371 -12.20 11.59 -21.21
CA ASP A 371 -12.81 10.52 -22.00
C ASP A 371 -11.74 9.50 -22.45
N SER A 372 -12.22 8.36 -22.97
CA SER A 372 -11.37 7.24 -23.39
C SER A 372 -10.36 7.58 -24.51
N THR A 373 -10.56 8.64 -25.29
CA THR A 373 -9.65 9.03 -26.39
C THR A 373 -8.33 9.60 -25.89
N ARG A 374 -8.33 10.22 -24.70
CA ARG A 374 -7.16 10.84 -24.07
C ARG A 374 -6.26 9.87 -23.31
N ARG A 375 -6.65 8.60 -23.23
CA ARG A 375 -6.00 7.55 -22.44
C ARG A 375 -4.49 7.44 -22.65
N LYS A 376 -4.00 7.51 -23.90
CA LYS A 376 -2.55 7.36 -24.20
C LYS A 376 -1.73 8.52 -23.65
N GLU A 377 -2.23 9.76 -23.81
CA GLU A 377 -1.58 10.96 -23.27
C GLU A 377 -1.62 10.95 -21.74
N LEU A 378 -2.77 10.55 -21.18
CA LEU A 378 -2.97 10.44 -19.75
C LEU A 378 -2.04 9.42 -19.09
N GLN A 379 -1.78 8.28 -19.74
CA GLN A 379 -0.83 7.28 -19.25
C GLN A 379 0.57 7.85 -19.04
N VAL A 380 1.08 8.60 -20.01
CA VAL A 380 2.41 9.21 -19.92
C VAL A 380 2.48 10.20 -18.76
N VAL A 381 1.46 11.04 -18.59
CA VAL A 381 1.44 12.07 -17.53
C VAL A 381 1.25 11.43 -16.14
N LEU A 382 0.41 10.40 -16.01
CA LEU A 382 0.25 9.65 -14.76
C LEU A 382 1.55 8.97 -14.32
N GLU A 383 2.31 8.41 -15.25
CA GLU A 383 3.61 7.81 -14.97
C GLU A 383 4.65 8.86 -14.56
N MET A 384 4.69 9.99 -15.26
CA MET A 384 5.62 11.10 -15.01
C MET A 384 5.41 11.75 -13.64
N TYR A 385 4.15 12.00 -13.26
CA TYR A 385 3.79 12.71 -12.04
C TYR A 385 3.12 11.82 -10.99
N SER A 386 3.47 10.53 -10.94
CA SER A 386 2.87 9.56 -10.02
C SER A 386 2.98 9.90 -8.53
N ASN A 387 3.88 10.82 -8.16
CA ASN A 387 4.02 11.34 -6.79
C ASN A 387 2.97 12.42 -6.45
N GLU A 388 2.45 13.13 -7.45
CA GLU A 388 1.45 14.19 -7.28
C GLU A 388 0.02 13.67 -7.50
N VAL A 389 -0.15 12.46 -8.05
CA VAL A 389 -1.46 11.83 -8.20
C VAL A 389 -1.92 11.25 -6.86
N VAL A 390 -3.01 11.80 -6.32
CA VAL A 390 -3.66 11.32 -5.08
C VAL A 390 -4.55 10.12 -5.37
N HIS A 391 -5.38 10.21 -6.41
CA HIS A 391 -6.28 9.15 -6.83
C HIS A 391 -6.35 9.07 -8.34
N PHE A 392 -6.45 7.84 -8.85
CA PHE A 392 -6.79 7.58 -10.24
C PHE A 392 -7.76 6.40 -10.29
N GLY A 393 -8.72 6.47 -11.21
CA GLY A 393 -9.66 5.39 -11.45
C GLY A 393 -10.35 5.55 -12.79
N VAL A 394 -10.67 4.41 -13.41
CA VAL A 394 -11.50 4.34 -14.60
C VAL A 394 -12.89 3.89 -14.17
N PHE A 395 -13.90 4.63 -14.55
CA PHE A 395 -15.29 4.40 -14.19
C PHE A 395 -16.12 4.07 -15.43
N GLU A 396 -17.11 3.21 -15.25
CA GLU A 396 -17.97 2.75 -16.34
C GLU A 396 -18.65 3.91 -17.07
N ARG A 397 -19.13 4.92 -16.33
CA ARG A 397 -19.76 6.16 -16.83
C ARG A 397 -19.64 7.31 -15.84
N ASP A 398 -19.82 8.54 -16.31
CA ASP A 398 -19.94 9.73 -15.46
C ASP A 398 -21.33 9.80 -14.79
N ARG A 399 -21.63 8.88 -13.88
CA ARG A 399 -22.93 8.82 -13.19
C ARG A 399 -22.74 8.86 -11.68
N LEU A 400 -22.98 10.03 -11.09
CA LEU A 400 -22.99 10.23 -9.65
C LEU A 400 -24.42 10.05 -9.09
N PRO A 401 -24.60 9.51 -7.87
CA PRO A 401 -23.57 9.03 -6.94
C PRO A 401 -23.07 7.59 -7.20
N ASP A 402 -23.68 6.85 -8.13
CA ASP A 402 -23.41 5.43 -8.40
C ASP A 402 -22.19 5.19 -9.29
N ALA A 403 -21.08 5.87 -9.03
CA ALA A 403 -19.87 5.75 -9.83
C ALA A 403 -19.26 4.35 -9.68
N LYS A 404 -19.34 3.53 -10.73
CA LYS A 404 -18.80 2.17 -10.75
C LYS A 404 -17.36 2.16 -11.24
N LEU A 405 -16.41 1.98 -10.33
CA LEU A 405 -15.01 1.77 -10.65
C LEU A 405 -14.85 0.44 -11.40
N ILE A 406 -14.19 0.48 -12.57
CA ILE A 406 -13.93 -0.69 -13.42
C ILE A 406 -12.44 -1.01 -13.56
N ALA A 407 -11.56 -0.06 -13.24
CA ALA A 407 -10.12 -0.28 -13.13
C ALA A 407 -9.47 0.80 -12.26
N SER A 408 -8.41 0.44 -11.54
CA SER A 408 -7.61 1.35 -10.71
C SER A 408 -6.34 1.87 -11.41
N SER A 409 -6.03 1.36 -12.60
CA SER A 409 -4.92 1.81 -13.45
C SER A 409 -5.27 1.73 -14.93
N ILE A 410 -4.51 2.43 -15.78
CA ILE A 410 -4.69 2.32 -17.23
C ILE A 410 -4.31 0.92 -17.71
N GLU A 411 -3.25 0.31 -17.16
CA GLU A 411 -2.82 -1.05 -17.52
C GLU A 411 -3.90 -2.10 -17.19
N GLU A 412 -4.51 -2.02 -16.01
CA GLU A 412 -5.65 -2.88 -15.62
C GLU A 412 -6.83 -2.69 -16.57
N PHE A 413 -7.17 -1.44 -16.91
CA PHE A 413 -8.21 -1.15 -17.90
C PHE A 413 -7.88 -1.73 -19.28
N GLU A 414 -6.61 -1.76 -19.68
CA GLU A 414 -6.22 -2.30 -20.96
C GLU A 414 -6.33 -3.82 -21.02
N ASN A 415 -5.84 -4.48 -19.98
CA ASN A 415 -5.60 -5.92 -19.94
C ASN A 415 -6.80 -6.72 -19.41
N GLU A 416 -7.54 -6.18 -18.43
CA GLU A 416 -8.56 -6.93 -17.69
C GLU A 416 -9.98 -6.59 -18.13
N VAL A 417 -10.22 -5.36 -18.60
CA VAL A 417 -11.54 -4.92 -19.06
C VAL A 417 -11.78 -5.39 -20.50
N LYS A 418 -12.61 -6.42 -20.66
CA LYS A 418 -12.93 -7.05 -21.96
C LYS A 418 -13.89 -6.23 -22.82
N GLU A 419 -14.91 -5.62 -22.19
CA GLU A 419 -15.93 -4.84 -22.89
C GLU A 419 -15.68 -3.34 -22.66
N LYS A 420 -15.23 -2.66 -23.70
CA LYS A 420 -14.96 -1.21 -23.70
C LYS A 420 -16.09 -0.53 -24.47
N SER A 421 -16.95 0.17 -23.73
CA SER A 421 -18.14 0.86 -24.21
C SER A 421 -17.84 2.23 -24.84
N SER A 422 -16.60 2.73 -24.73
CA SER A 422 -16.14 4.08 -25.13
C SER A 422 -16.67 5.24 -24.29
N TYR A 423 -17.63 4.98 -23.41
CA TYR A 423 -18.21 5.95 -22.46
C TYR A 423 -17.49 5.99 -21.12
N GLU A 424 -16.37 5.27 -20.99
CA GLU A 424 -15.60 5.22 -19.75
C GLU A 424 -15.01 6.59 -19.43
N VAL A 425 -14.94 6.86 -18.12
CA VAL A 425 -14.41 8.11 -17.59
C VAL A 425 -13.16 7.84 -16.79
N PHE A 426 -12.12 8.58 -17.10
CA PHE A 426 -10.84 8.53 -16.41
C PHE A 426 -10.80 9.70 -15.43
N VAL A 427 -10.89 9.41 -14.14
CA VAL A 427 -10.88 10.41 -13.08
C VAL A 427 -9.52 10.43 -12.42
N CYS A 428 -8.90 11.60 -12.33
CA CYS A 428 -7.60 11.80 -11.71
C CYS A 428 -7.67 12.96 -10.71
N VAL A 429 -7.22 12.72 -9.48
CA VAL A 429 -7.09 13.73 -8.43
C VAL A 429 -5.61 14.00 -8.22
N VAL A 430 -5.17 15.24 -8.38
CA VAL A 430 -3.76 15.63 -8.40
C VAL A 430 -3.51 16.71 -7.35
N LYS A 431 -2.43 16.57 -6.58
CA LYS A 431 -1.93 17.60 -5.67
C LYS A 431 -1.43 18.80 -6.48
N LYS A 432 -1.73 20.01 -6.02
CA LYS A 432 -1.26 21.28 -6.59
C LYS A 432 0.01 21.73 -5.87
N VAL A 433 1.04 20.86 -5.85
CA VAL A 433 2.36 21.17 -5.26
C VAL A 433 3.16 22.05 -6.21
N GLY A 434 3.18 21.71 -7.50
CA GLY A 434 3.83 22.46 -8.57
C GLY A 434 2.87 22.85 -9.70
N SER A 435 3.24 23.88 -10.47
CA SER A 435 2.47 24.24 -11.68
C SER A 435 2.64 23.22 -12.82
N GLU A 436 3.74 22.46 -12.85
CA GLU A 436 4.06 21.56 -13.97
C GLU A 436 3.12 20.36 -14.08
N ALA A 437 2.83 19.65 -12.98
CA ALA A 437 1.87 18.55 -12.99
C ALA A 437 0.48 19.05 -13.39
N PHE A 438 -0.02 20.10 -12.73
CA PHE A 438 -1.31 20.72 -13.06
C PHE A 438 -1.40 21.10 -14.54
N LEU A 439 -0.37 21.78 -15.09
CA LEU A 439 -0.34 22.18 -16.49
C LEU A 439 -0.27 20.99 -17.44
N SER A 440 0.45 19.92 -17.07
CA SER A 440 0.54 18.70 -17.86
C SER A 440 -0.81 17.97 -17.94
N PHE A 441 -1.51 17.83 -16.81
CA PHE A 441 -2.87 17.27 -16.77
C PHE A 441 -3.88 18.15 -17.50
N ALA A 442 -3.85 19.46 -17.30
CA ALA A 442 -4.72 20.40 -18.03
C ALA A 442 -4.45 20.39 -19.54
N GLY A 443 -3.18 20.24 -19.95
CA GLY A 443 -2.75 20.26 -21.35
C GLY A 443 -3.25 19.08 -22.20
N ILE A 444 -3.59 17.96 -21.58
CA ILE A 444 -4.21 16.79 -22.26
C ILE A 444 -5.61 17.14 -22.83
N GLY A 445 -6.26 18.18 -22.29
CA GLY A 445 -7.61 18.56 -22.67
C GLY A 445 -8.68 17.74 -21.95
N PRO A 446 -8.76 17.83 -20.61
CA PRO A 446 -9.86 17.26 -19.83
C PRO A 446 -11.18 17.92 -20.23
N TYR A 447 -12.28 17.17 -20.15
CA TYR A 447 -13.62 17.76 -20.34
C TYR A 447 -14.16 18.37 -19.04
N HIS A 448 -13.56 18.05 -17.89
CA HIS A 448 -13.90 18.60 -16.58
C HIS A 448 -12.65 18.84 -15.74
N VAL A 449 -12.61 19.99 -15.08
CA VAL A 449 -11.62 20.37 -14.07
C VAL A 449 -12.38 21.01 -12.92
N SER A 450 -12.15 20.56 -11.68
CA SER A 450 -12.80 21.19 -10.53
C SER A 450 -12.39 22.66 -10.39
N GLU A 451 -13.36 23.52 -10.06
CA GLU A 451 -13.16 24.97 -10.03
C GLU A 451 -12.25 25.42 -8.87
N SER A 452 -12.28 24.68 -7.75
CA SER A 452 -11.49 24.98 -6.57
C SER A 452 -11.06 23.69 -5.85
N PRO A 453 -10.03 23.76 -4.98
CA PRO A 453 -9.59 22.61 -4.20
C PRO A 453 -10.68 22.03 -3.29
N GLU A 454 -11.56 22.86 -2.75
CA GLU A 454 -12.65 22.42 -1.88
C GLU A 454 -13.68 21.60 -2.67
N LYS A 455 -14.04 22.07 -3.88
CA LYS A 455 -14.91 21.31 -4.80
C LYS A 455 -14.25 20.04 -5.28
N ALA A 456 -12.94 20.05 -5.54
CA ALA A 456 -12.20 18.85 -5.93
C ALA A 456 -12.31 17.75 -4.86
N ILE A 457 -12.21 18.11 -3.58
CA ILE A 457 -12.37 17.17 -2.46
C ILE A 457 -13.80 16.62 -2.40
N GLU A 458 -14.82 17.48 -2.56
CA GLU A 458 -16.22 17.06 -2.57
C GLU A 458 -16.54 16.10 -3.73
N GLU A 459 -16.11 16.44 -4.93
CA GLU A 459 -16.31 15.62 -6.14
C GLU A 459 -15.54 14.29 -6.03
N ALA A 460 -14.29 14.31 -5.56
CA ALA A 460 -13.47 13.12 -5.41
C ALA A 460 -14.10 12.08 -4.46
N LYS A 461 -14.78 12.51 -3.38
CA LYS A 461 -15.48 11.60 -2.45
C LYS A 461 -16.56 10.76 -3.12
N GLN A 462 -17.16 11.25 -4.21
CA GLN A 462 -18.23 10.55 -4.93
C GLN A 462 -17.68 9.45 -5.86
N TYR A 463 -16.42 9.56 -6.28
CA TYR A 463 -15.73 8.54 -7.07
C TYR A 463 -14.88 7.59 -6.22
N PHE A 464 -14.27 8.11 -5.14
CA PHE A 464 -13.37 7.41 -4.24
C PHE A 464 -13.90 7.48 -2.80
N PRO A 465 -15.00 6.79 -2.47
CA PRO A 465 -15.51 6.77 -1.10
C PRO A 465 -14.44 6.16 -0.18
N ARG A 466 -14.07 6.89 0.88
CA ARG A 466 -13.20 6.33 1.94
C ARG A 466 -13.91 5.09 2.50
N LYS A 467 -13.24 3.94 2.52
CA LYS A 467 -13.73 2.77 3.26
C LYS A 467 -13.91 3.19 4.71
N SER A 468 -15.16 3.37 5.12
CA SER A 468 -15.52 3.59 6.51
C SER A 468 -15.29 2.29 7.27
N THR A 469 -14.23 2.22 8.06
CA THR A 469 -14.17 1.29 9.19
C THR A 469 -15.04 1.86 10.30
N THR A 470 -16.35 1.95 10.06
CA THR A 470 -17.32 2.25 11.11
C THR A 470 -17.65 0.94 11.81
N VAL A 471 -16.95 0.69 12.91
CA VAL A 471 -17.58 0.03 14.05
C VAL A 471 -18.73 0.96 14.46
N GLU A 472 -19.95 0.46 14.39
CA GLU A 472 -21.14 1.16 14.84
C GLU A 472 -20.97 1.47 16.33
N GLU A 473 -20.72 2.74 16.67
CA GLU A 473 -20.95 3.25 18.02
C GLU A 473 -22.46 3.39 18.23
N THR A 474 -23.11 2.30 18.59
CA THR A 474 -24.41 2.34 19.25
C THR A 474 -24.21 2.87 20.67
N GLN A 475 -24.47 4.17 20.83
CA GLN A 475 -24.74 4.77 22.14
C GLN A 475 -25.99 4.12 22.73
N SER A 476 -25.84 3.42 23.85
CA SER A 476 -26.93 3.17 24.80
C SER A 476 -26.46 3.55 26.20
N ASP A 477 -26.46 4.86 26.47
CA ASP A 477 -26.52 5.39 27.83
C ASP A 477 -27.97 5.31 28.29
N GLU A 478 -28.34 4.26 29.03
CA GLU A 478 -29.46 4.24 30.00
C GLU A 478 -29.58 2.85 30.62
N GLU A 479 -28.75 2.53 31.62
CA GLU A 479 -29.04 1.44 32.59
C GLU A 479 -28.04 1.52 33.76
N ASP A 480 -28.17 2.54 34.61
CA ASP A 480 -27.56 2.58 35.94
C ASP A 480 -28.38 3.47 36.89
N LYS A 481 -29.71 3.24 36.92
CA LYS A 481 -30.64 3.91 37.84
C LYS A 481 -31.83 3.04 38.25
N VAL A 482 -31.65 1.75 38.55
CA VAL A 482 -32.70 0.97 39.23
C VAL A 482 -32.10 -0.14 40.11
N VAL A 483 -31.38 0.19 41.18
CA VAL A 483 -31.21 -0.71 42.35
C VAL A 483 -31.02 0.11 43.63
N GLU A 484 -32.00 0.94 44.01
CA GLU A 484 -32.03 1.50 45.38
C GLU A 484 -33.44 1.77 45.93
N GLU A 485 -34.48 1.11 45.39
CA GLU A 485 -35.82 1.09 46.00
C GLU A 485 -36.43 -0.32 45.93
N THR A 486 -35.89 -1.26 46.72
CA THR A 486 -36.66 -2.44 47.16
C THR A 486 -36.04 -3.07 48.41
N MET A 487 -35.89 -2.30 49.49
CA MET A 487 -35.77 -2.85 50.86
C MET A 487 -36.50 -1.95 51.88
N ALA A 488 -37.76 -1.62 51.59
CA ALA A 488 -38.72 -1.14 52.58
C ALA A 488 -40.08 -1.81 52.34
N ALA A 489 -40.13 -3.11 52.63
CA ALA A 489 -41.34 -3.85 53.01
C ALA A 489 -40.94 -5.03 53.89
#